data_AF-A0A816H092-F1
#
_entry.id   AF-A0A816H092-F1
#
_cell.length_a   1.000
_cell.length_b   1.000
_cell.length_c   1.000
_cell.angle_alpha   90.00
_cell.angle_beta   90.00
_cell.angle_gamma   90.00
#
_symmetry.space_group_name_H-M   'P 1'
#
loop_
_entity.id
_entity.type
_entity.pdbx_description
1 polymer ?
#
loop_
_entity_poly.entity_id
_entity_poly.type
_entity_poly.pdbx_seq_one_letter_code
_entity_poly.pdbx_strand_id
1 'polypeptide(L)'
;SGLVKFDIRYVVILRSLEPLKLYVYEKFWLRFANKPYSLDNNYDDYQVHFTVMNYRYADNLKKITCEDFIPLFDKQQQHLKWVDVQENIYSMIRQVFERSILKKPPCGMSPCHRSRAIYAVDLMLDENGQPYLLEMNFMPDIERACLYYPTFIDDIFRTLFLDESNDNVVDISSK
;
A
#
# COMPACT_ATOMS: atom_id res chain seq x y z
N SER A 1 14.32 -17.16 -6.68
CA SER A 1 14.36 -15.83 -6.04
C SER A 1 13.81 -14.79 -7.01
N GLY A 2 13.02 -13.85 -6.53
CA GLY A 2 12.75 -12.62 -7.30
C GLY A 2 14.03 -11.81 -7.37
N LEU A 3 14.56 -11.59 -8.56
CA LEU A 3 15.83 -10.88 -8.74
C LEU A 3 15.69 -9.36 -8.73
N VAL A 4 14.47 -8.84 -8.85
CA VAL A 4 14.20 -7.41 -9.04
C VAL A 4 13.62 -6.80 -7.77
N LYS A 5 13.95 -5.53 -7.53
CA LYS A 5 13.35 -4.73 -6.46
C LYS A 5 11.88 -4.46 -6.74
N PHE A 6 11.07 -4.32 -5.71
CA PHE A 6 9.68 -3.89 -5.84
C PHE A 6 9.25 -3.06 -4.64
N ASP A 7 8.22 -2.25 -4.83
CA ASP A 7 7.44 -1.66 -3.75
C ASP A 7 6.02 -2.22 -3.77
N ILE A 8 5.32 -2.03 -2.66
CA ILE A 8 3.92 -2.42 -2.48
C ILE A 8 3.10 -1.15 -2.28
N ARG A 9 2.00 -1.02 -3.02
CA ARG A 9 1.03 0.06 -2.86
C ARG A 9 -0.28 -0.48 -2.27
N TYR A 10 -0.66 0.06 -1.12
CA TYR A 10 -1.97 -0.13 -0.50
C TYR A 10 -2.86 1.09 -0.71
N VAL A 11 -4.17 0.87 -0.86
CA VAL A 11 -5.17 1.95 -0.76
C VAL A 11 -5.66 2.00 0.67
N VAL A 12 -5.56 3.19 1.28
CA VAL A 12 -5.98 3.45 2.65
C VAL A 12 -7.14 4.43 2.64
N ILE A 13 -8.17 4.12 3.41
CA ILE A 13 -9.44 4.83 3.47
C ILE A 13 -9.54 5.44 4.87
N LEU A 14 -9.39 6.76 4.95
CA LEU A 14 -9.55 7.49 6.20
C LEU A 14 -10.95 8.09 6.25
N ARG A 15 -11.74 7.65 7.24
CA ARG A 15 -13.11 8.12 7.43
C ARG A 15 -13.25 9.09 8.59
N SER A 16 -12.43 8.94 9.62
CA SER A 16 -12.41 9.82 10.79
C SER A 16 -11.06 9.71 11.49
N LEU A 17 -10.58 10.82 12.05
CA LEU A 17 -9.38 10.86 12.89
C LEU A 17 -9.73 10.74 14.38
N GLU A 18 -10.96 11.12 14.79
CA GLU A 18 -11.39 11.07 16.19
C GLU A 18 -12.90 10.75 16.27
N PRO A 19 -13.29 9.53 16.70
CA PRO A 19 -12.42 8.36 16.88
C PRO A 19 -11.76 7.97 15.55
N LEU A 20 -10.58 7.34 15.60
CA LEU A 20 -9.91 6.84 14.40
C LEU A 20 -10.81 5.80 13.72
N LYS A 21 -11.15 6.05 12.46
CA LYS A 21 -11.85 5.11 11.58
C LYS A 21 -11.03 4.98 10.30
N LEU A 22 -10.23 3.93 10.24
CA LEU A 22 -9.19 3.72 9.25
C LEU A 22 -9.32 2.32 8.66
N TYR A 23 -9.35 2.26 7.33
CA TYR A 23 -9.54 1.01 6.60
C TYR A 23 -8.50 0.86 5.51
N VAL A 24 -8.25 -0.37 5.08
CA VAL A 24 -7.34 -0.70 3.99
C VAL A 24 -8.09 -1.53 2.96
N TYR A 25 -7.98 -1.17 1.67
CA TYR A 25 -8.41 -2.07 0.61
C TYR A 25 -7.47 -3.27 0.59
N GLU A 26 -7.99 -4.47 0.79
CA GLU A 26 -7.21 -5.69 1.02
C GLU A 26 -6.24 -5.99 -0.12
N LYS A 27 -6.66 -5.64 -1.35
CA LYS A 27 -5.89 -5.90 -2.56
C LYS A 27 -4.88 -4.79 -2.82
N PHE A 28 -3.61 -5.09 -2.59
CA PHE A 28 -2.49 -4.25 -2.95
C PHE A 28 -1.99 -4.59 -4.36
N TRP A 29 -1.17 -3.69 -4.92
CA TRP A 29 -0.44 -4.00 -6.14
C TRP A 29 1.04 -3.70 -6.01
N LEU A 30 1.80 -4.48 -6.77
CA LEU A 30 3.26 -4.47 -6.78
C LEU A 30 3.75 -3.63 -7.94
N ARG A 31 4.82 -2.86 -7.69
CA ARG A 31 5.53 -2.13 -8.74
C ARG A 31 6.97 -2.62 -8.76
N PHE A 32 7.35 -3.27 -9.84
CA PHE A 32 8.66 -3.90 -10.00
C PHE A 32 9.63 -2.98 -10.73
N ALA A 33 10.90 -3.03 -10.34
CA ALA A 33 12.01 -2.57 -11.16
C ALA A 33 12.14 -3.47 -12.41
N ASN A 34 12.72 -2.92 -13.48
CA ASN A 34 12.84 -3.64 -14.76
C ASN A 34 14.07 -4.56 -14.82
N LYS A 35 15.09 -4.30 -13.98
CA LYS A 35 16.35 -5.05 -13.96
C LYS A 35 16.61 -5.70 -12.60
N PRO A 36 17.40 -6.80 -12.57
CA PRO A 36 17.89 -7.37 -11.33
C PRO A 36 18.56 -6.33 -10.42
N TYR A 37 18.29 -6.43 -9.12
CA TYR A 37 18.91 -5.58 -8.12
C TYR A 37 20.40 -5.90 -8.02
N SER A 38 21.23 -4.86 -8.04
CA SER A 38 22.66 -4.91 -7.78
C SER A 38 23.09 -3.55 -7.23
N LEU A 39 24.15 -3.54 -6.43
CA LEU A 39 24.83 -2.33 -5.94
C LEU A 39 26.23 -2.16 -6.56
N ASP A 40 26.53 -2.91 -7.62
CA ASP A 40 27.86 -2.96 -8.25
C ASP A 40 28.10 -1.75 -9.15
N ASN A 41 28.37 -0.58 -8.53
CA ASN A 41 28.70 0.68 -9.21
C ASN A 41 27.65 1.13 -10.25
N ASN A 42 26.39 0.77 -10.04
CA ASN A 42 25.26 1.04 -10.94
C ASN A 42 24.19 1.93 -10.30
N TYR A 43 24.55 2.70 -9.27
CA TYR A 43 23.63 3.54 -8.48
C TYR A 43 22.77 4.49 -9.32
N ASP A 44 23.28 4.91 -10.48
CA ASP A 44 22.59 5.81 -11.42
C ASP A 44 21.65 5.07 -12.40
N ASP A 45 21.65 3.73 -12.42
CA ASP A 45 20.73 2.96 -13.26
C ASP A 45 19.33 2.97 -12.66
N TYR A 46 18.52 3.93 -13.13
CA TYR A 46 17.13 4.08 -12.76
C TYR A 46 16.32 2.77 -12.84
N GLN A 47 16.62 1.90 -13.82
CA GLN A 47 15.87 0.67 -14.03
C GLN A 47 16.17 -0.44 -13.00
N VAL A 48 17.23 -0.28 -12.22
CA VAL A 48 17.61 -1.18 -11.11
C VAL A 48 17.01 -0.69 -9.79
N HIS A 49 17.05 0.62 -9.55
CA HIS A 49 16.80 1.17 -8.21
C HIS A 49 15.40 1.76 -8.00
N PHE A 50 14.71 2.14 -9.08
CA PHE A 50 13.35 2.67 -9.04
C PHE A 50 12.32 1.65 -9.53
N THR A 51 11.14 1.74 -8.94
CA THR A 51 10.01 0.81 -9.15
C THR A 51 8.87 1.48 -9.91
N VAL A 52 8.92 2.80 -10.11
CA VAL A 52 7.96 3.60 -10.87
C VAL A 52 8.30 3.56 -12.36
N MET A 53 8.42 2.35 -12.91
CA MET A 53 8.81 2.13 -14.31
C MET A 53 7.65 2.34 -15.29
N ASN A 54 6.43 2.27 -14.76
CA ASN A 54 5.17 2.16 -15.48
C ASN A 54 4.81 3.42 -16.29
N TYR A 55 5.41 4.58 -15.99
CA TYR A 55 5.12 5.84 -16.68
C TYR A 55 6.07 6.11 -17.86
N ARG A 56 7.15 5.33 -18.01
CA ARG A 56 8.18 5.57 -19.05
C ARG A 56 8.33 4.44 -20.05
N TYR A 57 8.02 3.21 -19.66
CA TYR A 57 8.22 2.01 -20.47
C TYR A 57 6.99 1.11 -20.37
N ALA A 58 5.93 1.47 -21.09
CA ALA A 58 4.61 0.83 -20.98
C ALA A 58 4.60 -0.63 -21.47
N ASP A 59 5.58 -1.06 -22.27
CA ASP A 59 5.40 -2.25 -23.11
C ASP A 59 5.76 -3.59 -22.47
N ASN A 60 6.23 -3.67 -21.21
CA ASN A 60 6.62 -4.95 -20.58
C ASN A 60 6.45 -5.00 -19.05
N LEU A 61 5.40 -4.40 -18.49
CA LEU A 61 5.18 -4.46 -17.04
C LEU A 61 4.78 -5.87 -16.61
N LYS A 62 5.65 -6.51 -15.83
CA LYS A 62 5.31 -7.76 -15.15
C LYS A 62 4.24 -7.49 -14.10
N LYS A 63 3.02 -7.91 -14.37
CA LYS A 63 1.90 -7.83 -13.44
C LYS A 63 1.83 -9.12 -12.63
N ILE A 64 1.86 -8.99 -11.31
CA ILE A 64 1.53 -10.05 -10.36
C ILE A 64 0.44 -9.47 -9.45
N THR A 65 -0.71 -10.13 -9.38
CA THR A 65 -1.80 -9.71 -8.48
C THR A 65 -1.46 -10.07 -7.04
N CYS A 66 -2.16 -9.49 -6.06
CA CYS A 66 -1.97 -9.90 -4.66
C CYS A 66 -2.31 -11.38 -4.46
N GLU A 67 -3.36 -11.87 -5.13
CA GLU A 67 -3.79 -13.28 -5.05
C GLU A 67 -2.73 -14.26 -5.55
N ASP A 68 -1.96 -13.88 -6.58
CA ASP A 68 -0.84 -14.69 -7.09
C ASP A 68 0.43 -14.49 -6.26
N PHE A 69 0.65 -13.27 -5.76
CA PHE A 69 1.86 -12.94 -5.01
C PHE A 69 1.92 -13.64 -3.66
N ILE A 70 0.82 -13.68 -2.91
CA ILE A 70 0.80 -14.21 -1.54
C ILE A 70 1.27 -15.69 -1.49
N PRO A 71 0.72 -16.61 -2.31
CA PRO A 71 1.21 -17.99 -2.36
C PRO A 71 2.67 -18.10 -2.81
N LEU A 72 3.12 -17.23 -3.74
CA LEU A 72 4.51 -17.20 -4.18
C LEU A 72 5.45 -16.72 -3.07
N PHE A 73 5.05 -15.71 -2.31
CA PHE A 73 5.79 -15.21 -1.16
C PHE A 73 5.94 -16.31 -0.11
N ASP A 74 4.83 -16.92 0.33
CA ASP A 74 4.84 -17.96 1.36
C ASP A 74 5.63 -19.21 0.95
N LYS A 75 5.65 -19.52 -0.36
CA LYS A 75 6.46 -20.63 -0.89
C LYS A 75 7.95 -20.29 -0.92
N GLN A 76 8.30 -19.05 -1.23
CA GLN A 76 9.70 -18.59 -1.32
C GLN A 76 10.30 -18.32 0.06
N GLN A 77 9.53 -17.72 0.97
CA GLN A 77 9.93 -17.33 2.31
C GLN A 77 9.38 -18.32 3.33
N GLN A 78 9.94 -19.52 3.40
CA GLN A 78 9.39 -20.58 4.28
C GLN A 78 9.37 -20.21 5.78
N HIS A 79 10.17 -19.22 6.18
CA HIS A 79 10.29 -18.72 7.55
C HIS A 79 9.41 -17.50 7.85
N LEU A 80 8.73 -16.92 6.84
CA LEU A 80 7.86 -15.75 6.99
C LEU A 80 6.52 -16.03 6.32
N LYS A 81 5.42 -15.78 7.03
CA LYS A 81 4.08 -15.83 6.43
C LYS A 81 3.64 -14.43 6.05
N TRP A 82 3.05 -14.31 4.87
CA TRP A 82 2.53 -13.04 4.39
C TRP A 82 1.52 -12.43 5.36
N VAL A 83 0.70 -13.26 6.01
CA VAL A 83 -0.28 -12.79 7.00
C VAL A 83 0.37 -11.99 8.14
N ASP A 84 1.53 -12.43 8.63
CA ASP A 84 2.25 -11.74 9.71
C ASP A 84 2.87 -10.43 9.21
N VAL A 85 3.44 -10.45 7.99
CA VAL A 85 3.96 -9.26 7.32
C VAL A 85 2.85 -8.23 7.08
N GLN A 86 1.67 -8.68 6.65
CA GLN A 86 0.53 -7.83 6.35
C GLN A 86 -0.06 -7.20 7.62
N GLU A 87 -0.10 -7.92 8.74
CA GLU A 87 -0.48 -7.33 10.03
C GLU A 87 0.54 -6.27 10.49
N ASN A 88 1.84 -6.49 10.27
CA ASN A 88 2.86 -5.47 10.53
C ASN A 88 2.69 -4.23 9.63
N ILE A 89 2.30 -4.42 8.36
CA ILE A 89 1.96 -3.32 7.44
C ILE A 89 0.77 -2.53 7.96
N TYR A 90 -0.31 -3.21 8.37
CA TYR A 90 -1.50 -2.55 8.92
C TYR A 90 -1.18 -1.76 10.20
N SER A 91 -0.38 -2.35 11.09
CA SER A 91 0.11 -1.66 12.29
C SER A 91 0.94 -0.43 11.95
N MET A 92 1.86 -0.51 10.98
CA MET A 92 2.65 0.64 10.51
C MET A 92 1.74 1.75 9.98
N ILE A 93 0.76 1.41 9.12
CA ILE A 93 -0.19 2.38 8.56
C ILE A 93 -0.99 3.06 9.66
N ARG A 94 -1.55 2.28 10.60
CA ARG A 94 -2.33 2.81 11.74
C ARG A 94 -1.51 3.80 12.56
N GLN A 95 -0.28 3.42 12.91
CA GLN A 95 0.63 4.27 13.68
C GLN A 95 0.90 5.60 12.98
N VAL A 96 1.00 5.64 11.64
CA VAL A 96 1.17 6.92 10.91
C VAL A 96 0.02 7.89 11.21
N PHE A 97 -1.23 7.42 11.17
CA PHE A 97 -2.41 8.27 11.45
C PHE A 97 -2.59 8.59 12.93
N GLU A 98 -2.28 7.66 13.84
CA GLU A 98 -2.30 7.96 15.28
C GLU A 98 -1.26 9.01 15.66
N ARG A 99 -0.07 8.93 15.06
CA ARG A 99 1.00 9.90 15.32
C ARG A 99 0.73 11.24 14.63
N SER A 100 0.05 11.25 13.50
CA SER A 100 -0.23 12.49 12.75
C SER A 100 -1.14 13.46 13.51
N ILE A 101 -1.96 12.97 14.45
CA ILE A 101 -2.86 13.80 15.27
C ILE A 101 -2.25 14.28 16.60
N LEU A 102 -1.03 13.87 16.93
CA LEU A 102 -0.37 14.27 18.18
C LEU A 102 0.01 15.75 18.22
N LYS A 103 0.10 16.41 17.06
CA LYS A 103 0.35 17.83 16.92
C LYS A 103 -0.80 18.49 16.17
N LYS A 104 -1.10 19.74 16.52
CA LYS A 104 -2.05 20.54 15.76
C LYS A 104 -1.44 20.98 14.41
N PRO A 105 -2.27 21.31 13.41
CA PRO A 105 -1.82 21.99 12.20
C PRO A 105 -0.98 23.23 12.53
N PRO A 106 0.08 23.50 11.73
CA PRO A 106 0.47 22.83 10.49
C PRO A 106 1.33 21.57 10.68
N CYS A 107 1.74 21.24 11.92
CA CYS A 107 2.68 20.14 12.19
C CYS A 107 2.02 18.75 12.28
N GLY A 108 0.69 18.70 12.26
CA GLY A 108 -0.08 17.48 12.30
C GLY A 108 -1.49 17.70 11.75
N MET A 109 -2.32 16.69 11.84
CA MET A 109 -3.70 16.71 11.34
C MET A 109 -4.67 17.11 12.44
N SER A 110 -5.74 17.82 12.08
CA SER A 110 -6.87 18.06 12.97
C SER A 110 -8.08 17.22 12.54
N PRO A 111 -8.80 16.62 13.51
CA PRO A 111 -10.08 15.97 13.23
C PRO A 111 -11.09 16.94 12.61
N CYS A 112 -11.80 16.46 11.59
CA CYS A 112 -12.92 17.16 10.98
C CYS A 112 -13.97 16.13 10.60
N HIS A 113 -15.17 16.22 11.21
CA HIS A 113 -16.26 15.26 11.03
C HIS A 113 -16.79 15.18 9.59
N ARG A 114 -16.47 16.17 8.74
CA ARG A 114 -16.85 16.19 7.31
C ARG A 114 -15.74 15.70 6.39
N SER A 115 -14.52 15.54 6.92
CA SER A 115 -13.37 15.16 6.11
C SER A 115 -13.28 13.65 6.00
N ARG A 116 -13.11 13.20 4.77
CA ARG A 116 -12.83 11.82 4.39
C ARG A 116 -11.76 11.84 3.31
N ALA A 117 -10.92 10.82 3.26
CA ALA A 117 -9.82 10.81 2.32
C ALA A 117 -9.45 9.39 1.90
N ILE A 118 -8.93 9.29 0.69
CA ILE A 118 -8.25 8.10 0.18
C ILE A 118 -6.79 8.47 0.04
N TYR A 119 -5.93 7.59 0.53
CA TYR A 119 -4.48 7.66 0.38
C TYR A 119 -3.98 6.42 -0.35
N ALA A 120 -2.88 6.56 -1.08
CA ALA A 120 -2.04 5.41 -1.41
C ALA A 120 -0.81 5.40 -0.52
N VAL A 121 -0.55 4.27 0.12
CA VAL A 121 0.64 4.04 0.92
C VAL A 121 1.60 3.19 0.14
N ASP A 122 2.79 3.74 -0.08
CA ASP A 122 3.87 3.06 -0.77
C ASP A 122 4.90 2.62 0.25
N LEU A 123 5.23 1.34 0.24
CA LEU A 123 6.14 0.75 1.21
C LEU A 123 7.07 -0.27 0.54
N MET A 124 8.18 -0.56 1.21
CA MET A 124 9.08 -1.66 0.88
C MET A 124 9.23 -2.59 2.08
N LEU A 125 9.65 -3.82 1.81
CA LEU A 125 10.02 -4.81 2.81
C LEU A 125 11.53 -4.98 2.80
N ASP A 126 12.12 -5.21 3.98
CA ASP A 126 13.48 -5.74 4.08
C ASP A 126 13.49 -7.28 3.94
N GLU A 127 14.67 -7.90 4.08
CA GLU A 127 14.81 -9.36 4.02
C GLU A 127 14.04 -10.13 5.10
N ASN A 128 13.67 -9.48 6.22
CA ASN A 128 12.93 -10.08 7.33
C ASN A 128 11.42 -9.84 7.23
N GLY A 129 10.95 -9.19 6.16
CA GLY A 129 9.55 -8.83 5.99
C GLY A 129 9.12 -7.62 6.83
N GLN A 130 10.06 -6.84 7.37
CA GLN A 130 9.74 -5.60 8.08
C GLN A 130 9.31 -4.53 7.07
N PRO A 131 8.12 -3.92 7.23
CA PRO A 131 7.70 -2.83 6.35
C PRO A 131 8.35 -1.50 6.70
N TYR A 132 8.71 -0.77 5.65
CA TYR A 132 9.22 0.59 5.68
C TYR A 132 8.35 1.48 4.78
N LEU A 133 7.73 2.49 5.38
CA LEU A 133 6.98 3.52 4.65
C LEU A 133 7.95 4.34 3.77
N LEU A 134 7.61 4.47 2.49
CA LEU A 134 8.32 5.36 1.57
C LEU A 134 7.61 6.70 1.45
N GLU A 135 6.33 6.66 1.09
CA GLU A 135 5.51 7.83 0.89
C GLU A 135 4.03 7.53 1.10
N MET A 136 3.26 8.59 1.36
CA MET A 136 1.80 8.55 1.42
C MET A 136 1.26 9.62 0.47
N ASN A 137 0.50 9.17 -0.51
CA ASN A 137 -0.04 10.02 -1.57
C ASN A 137 -1.50 10.35 -1.27
N PHE A 138 -1.83 11.64 -1.12
CA PHE A 138 -3.21 12.10 -1.08
C PHE A 138 -3.78 12.17 -2.50
N MET A 139 -5.05 11.78 -2.68
CA MET A 139 -5.70 11.69 -4.00
C MET A 139 -4.88 10.82 -4.99
N PRO A 140 -4.66 9.53 -4.66
CA PRO A 140 -3.85 8.69 -5.51
C PRO A 140 -4.51 8.42 -6.86
N ASP A 141 -3.68 8.14 -7.86
CA ASP A 141 -4.13 7.51 -9.11
C ASP A 141 -4.73 6.13 -8.83
N ILE A 142 -6.00 5.96 -9.19
CA ILE A 142 -6.79 4.74 -9.00
C ILE A 142 -7.15 4.05 -10.31
N GLU A 143 -6.62 4.48 -11.46
CA GLU A 143 -6.95 3.90 -12.77
C GLU A 143 -6.69 2.39 -12.79
N ARG A 144 -5.54 1.96 -12.25
CA ARG A 144 -5.19 0.54 -12.16
C ARG A 144 -6.08 -0.23 -11.19
N ALA A 145 -6.48 0.38 -10.08
CA ALA A 145 -7.37 -0.25 -9.12
C ALA A 145 -8.72 -0.53 -9.78
N CYS A 146 -9.28 0.44 -10.50
CA CYS A 146 -10.51 0.28 -11.28
C CYS A 146 -10.36 -0.77 -12.40
N LEU A 147 -9.22 -0.79 -13.09
CA LEU A 147 -8.96 -1.74 -14.16
C LEU A 147 -8.83 -3.19 -13.63
N TYR A 148 -8.20 -3.37 -12.48
CA TYR A 148 -7.91 -4.70 -11.93
C TYR A 148 -9.08 -5.25 -11.11
N TYR A 149 -9.85 -4.36 -10.48
CA TYR A 149 -10.93 -4.69 -9.57
C TYR A 149 -12.16 -3.86 -9.91
N PRO A 150 -13.09 -4.38 -10.73
CA PRO A 150 -14.25 -3.62 -11.22
C PRO A 150 -15.16 -3.06 -10.11
N THR A 151 -15.22 -3.72 -8.95
CA THR A 151 -16.00 -3.27 -7.79
C THR A 151 -15.28 -2.24 -6.92
N PHE A 152 -14.03 -1.90 -7.23
CA PHE A 152 -13.17 -1.06 -6.39
C PHE A 152 -13.86 0.24 -5.97
N ILE A 153 -14.42 1.00 -6.92
CA ILE A 153 -15.09 2.27 -6.62
C ILE A 153 -16.31 2.06 -5.72
N ASP A 154 -17.10 1.02 -5.97
CA ASP A 154 -18.28 0.70 -5.17
C ASP A 154 -17.88 0.32 -3.73
N ASP A 155 -16.86 -0.51 -3.57
CA ASP A 155 -16.31 -0.92 -2.27
C ASP A 155 -15.83 0.30 -1.46
N ILE A 156 -15.04 1.17 -2.10
CA ILE A 156 -14.56 2.42 -1.51
C ILE A 156 -15.73 3.34 -1.12
N PHE A 157 -16.72 3.50 -2.01
CA PHE A 157 -17.84 4.40 -1.78
C PHE A 157 -18.73 3.92 -0.62
N ARG A 158 -19.01 2.61 -0.56
CA ARG A 158 -19.75 1.97 0.53
C ARG A 158 -19.08 2.20 1.89
N THR A 159 -17.78 1.97 1.98
CA THR A 159 -17.01 2.22 3.21
C THR A 159 -16.99 3.70 3.59
N LEU A 160 -16.72 4.57 2.61
CA LEU A 160 -16.56 6.00 2.84
C LEU A 160 -17.87 6.68 3.21
N PHE A 161 -18.99 6.37 2.55
CA PHE A 161 -20.19 7.21 2.63
C PHE A 161 -21.41 6.50 3.20
N LEU A 162 -21.49 5.18 3.10
CA LEU A 162 -22.67 4.41 3.52
C LEU A 162 -22.50 3.70 4.87
N ASP A 163 -21.28 3.69 5.42
CA ASP A 163 -20.94 2.93 6.65
C ASP A 163 -21.18 1.41 6.50
N GLU A 164 -21.00 0.91 5.29
CA GLU A 164 -21.16 -0.50 4.95
C GLU A 164 -19.80 -1.21 4.92
N SER A 165 -19.71 -2.34 5.62
CA SER A 165 -18.59 -3.28 5.49
C SER A 165 -18.68 -4.03 4.15
N ASN A 166 -17.53 -4.38 3.59
CA ASN A 166 -17.45 -5.26 2.44
C ASN A 166 -16.19 -6.12 2.54
N ASP A 167 -16.17 -7.23 1.80
CA ASP A 167 -15.13 -8.25 1.90
C ASP A 167 -13.76 -7.77 1.41
N ASN A 168 -13.71 -6.70 0.60
CA ASN A 168 -12.47 -6.17 0.04
C ASN A 168 -11.83 -5.08 0.89
N VAL A 169 -12.44 -4.68 2.02
CA VAL A 169 -11.97 -3.59 2.87
C VAL A 169 -11.83 -4.06 4.32
N VAL A 170 -10.62 -3.98 4.84
CA VAL A 170 -10.27 -4.38 6.20
C VAL A 170 -10.29 -3.17 7.12
N ASP A 171 -11.03 -3.26 8.24
CA ASP A 171 -10.96 -2.27 9.32
C ASP A 171 -9.68 -2.47 10.13
N ILE A 172 -8.85 -1.41 10.20
CA ILE A 172 -7.60 -1.38 10.96
C ILE A 172 -7.64 -0.31 12.06
N SER A 173 -8.84 0.16 12.44
CA SER A 173 -9.01 1.22 13.43
C SER A 173 -8.52 0.84 14.82
N SER A 174 -8.59 -0.46 15.17
CA SER A 174 -8.29 -0.99 16.51
C SER A 174 -7.36 -2.21 16.52
N LYS A 175 -6.73 -2.55 15.39
CA LYS A 175 -5.79 -3.68 15.29
C LYS A 175 -4.45 -3.38 15.94
#